data_AF-A0A2H6J9J8-F1
#
_entry.id   AF-A0A2H6J9J8-F1
#
_cell.length_a   1.000
_cell.length_b   1.000
_cell.length_c   1.000
_cell.angle_alpha   90.00
_cell.angle_beta   90.00
_cell.angle_gamma   90.00
#
_symmetry.space_group_name_H-M   'P 1'
#
loop_
_entity.id
_entity.type
_entity.pdbx_description
1 polymer ?
#
loop_
_entity_poly.entity_id
_entity_poly.type
_entity_poly.pdbx_seq_one_letter_code
_entity_poly.pdbx_strand_id
1 'polypeptide(L)'
;MREPNFSESQLQQAVNAAFIRHVFEVRGEWAFANIPSLCAEYDLGWDTAFYFRWLPHPPVDEHEGCNFFIQYKLSGLLTSAGAKQWEFWRSEYFRFKIPHSTQNDSGEYIDDYHQWDRLKELANKNYPTFYATNDTLSKSDIKTKSDNGSLLGSIPILDVRHVNDKHKFVTFTNESDHFLLHSEKEEVNKVDFSRVIERLFDEPMLSMTDSNNKILSLLERMAKDDEMWNQDLSKIVETNVPYVLRPWVMRSKISWFVRKHIGVDMLWMPKNG
;
A
#
# COMPACT_ATOMS: atom_id res chain seq x y z
N MET A 1 -20.11 10.34 13.14
CA MET A 1 -18.87 9.70 12.66
C MET A 1 -17.72 10.48 13.25
N ARG A 2 -16.72 9.81 13.81
CA ARG A 2 -15.51 10.44 14.31
C ARG A 2 -14.37 10.09 13.35
N GLU A 3 -13.64 11.10 12.90
CA GLU A 3 -12.49 10.94 12.02
C GLU A 3 -11.20 10.81 12.84
N PRO A 4 -10.17 10.13 12.31
CA PRO A 4 -8.86 10.09 12.95
C PRO A 4 -8.23 11.49 13.02
N ASN A 5 -7.45 11.76 14.06
CA ASN A 5 -6.71 13.02 14.21
C ASN A 5 -5.32 13.00 13.55
N PHE A 6 -5.14 12.10 12.57
CA PHE A 6 -3.94 11.93 11.77
C PHE A 6 -4.31 11.74 10.29
N SER A 7 -3.37 12.06 9.40
CA SER A 7 -3.55 11.89 7.96
C SER A 7 -3.20 10.47 7.49
N GLU A 8 -3.65 10.12 6.28
CA GLU A 8 -3.27 8.86 5.62
C GLU A 8 -1.75 8.74 5.49
N SER A 9 -1.08 9.85 5.15
CA SER A 9 0.38 9.91 5.08
C SER A 9 1.07 9.59 6.41
N GLN A 10 0.49 10.00 7.54
CA GLN A 10 1.04 9.68 8.87
C GLN A 10 0.83 8.20 9.22
N LEU A 11 -0.31 7.62 8.85
CA LEU A 11 -0.54 6.18 8.99
C LEU A 11 0.45 5.38 8.13
N GLN A 12 0.55 5.72 6.85
CA GLN A 12 1.50 5.14 5.90
C GLN A 12 2.93 5.16 6.46
N GLN A 13 3.39 6.32 6.93
CA GLN A 13 4.72 6.47 7.51
C GLN A 13 4.93 5.56 8.73
N ALA A 14 3.98 5.53 9.66
CA ALA A 14 4.09 4.72 10.87
C ALA A 14 4.13 3.22 10.56
N VAL A 15 3.27 2.74 9.67
CA VAL A 15 3.20 1.33 9.27
C VAL A 15 4.44 0.92 8.48
N ASN A 16 4.88 1.73 7.51
CA ASN A 16 6.11 1.46 6.75
C ASN A 16 7.33 1.43 7.68
N ALA A 17 7.43 2.35 8.65
CA ALA A 17 8.54 2.34 9.62
C ALA A 17 8.51 1.09 10.52
N ALA A 18 7.33 0.69 11.00
CA ALA A 18 7.19 -0.52 11.80
C ALA A 18 7.50 -1.79 11.00
N PHE A 19 7.12 -1.83 9.71
CA PHE A 19 7.47 -2.90 8.78
C PHE A 19 8.99 -3.05 8.63
N ILE A 20 9.70 -1.96 8.33
CA ILE A 20 11.16 -1.96 8.16
C ILE A 20 11.84 -2.42 9.45
N ARG A 21 11.41 -1.87 10.59
CA ARG A 21 11.91 -2.25 11.91
C ARG A 21 11.73 -3.75 12.17
N HIS A 22 10.54 -4.29 11.88
CA HIS A 22 10.23 -5.69 12.10
C HIS A 22 11.12 -6.62 11.25
N VAL A 23 11.29 -6.32 9.95
CA VAL A 23 12.17 -7.11 9.07
C VAL A 23 13.60 -7.09 9.59
N PHE A 24 14.09 -5.92 10.00
CA PHE A 24 15.43 -5.78 10.56
C PHE A 24 15.60 -6.55 11.88
N GLU A 25 14.66 -6.44 12.81
CA GLU A 25 14.73 -7.13 14.10
C GLU A 25 14.65 -8.66 13.96
N VAL A 26 13.86 -9.17 13.01
CA VAL A 26 13.65 -10.62 12.83
C VAL A 26 14.74 -11.27 11.98
N ARG A 27 15.28 -10.56 10.97
CA ARG A 27 16.19 -11.15 9.97
C ARG A 27 17.57 -10.49 9.90
N GLY A 28 17.75 -9.32 10.49
CA GLY A 28 18.95 -8.49 10.28
C GLY A 28 19.02 -7.89 8.88
N GLU A 29 17.93 -7.97 8.10
CA GLU A 29 17.86 -7.47 6.73
C GLU A 29 17.19 -6.09 6.68
N TRP A 30 17.63 -5.28 5.73
CA TRP A 30 17.01 -3.98 5.46
C TRP A 30 15.92 -4.14 4.40
N ALA A 31 14.67 -3.91 4.80
CA ALA A 31 13.58 -3.69 3.86
C ALA A 31 13.48 -2.19 3.52
N PHE A 32 13.19 -1.88 2.27
CA PHE A 32 13.13 -0.50 1.80
C PHE A 32 11.68 -0.13 1.49
N ALA A 33 11.11 0.78 2.28
CA ALA A 33 10.06 1.64 1.75
C ALA A 33 10.73 2.67 0.84
N ASN A 34 10.25 2.81 -0.40
CA ASN A 34 10.85 3.74 -1.35
C ASN A 34 10.63 5.18 -0.87
N ILE A 35 11.67 5.77 -0.28
CA ILE A 35 11.77 7.21 -0.01
C ILE A 35 12.56 7.79 -1.20
N PRO A 36 11.96 8.64 -2.05
CA PRO A 36 12.69 9.25 -3.15
C PRO A 36 13.87 10.08 -2.62
N SER A 37 14.92 10.20 -3.42
CA SER A 37 16.00 11.14 -3.10
C SER A 37 15.47 12.59 -3.11
N LEU A 38 16.14 13.52 -2.42
CA LEU A 38 15.73 14.95 -2.42
C LEU A 38 15.58 15.53 -3.84
N CYS A 39 16.42 15.11 -4.79
CA CYS A 39 16.29 15.52 -6.19
C CYS A 39 15.04 14.91 -6.83
N ALA A 40 14.73 13.64 -6.54
CA ALA A 40 13.49 13.01 -6.99
C ALA A 40 12.26 13.64 -6.28
N GLU A 41 12.32 13.98 -5.00
CA GLU A 41 11.24 14.71 -4.32
C GLU A 41 10.95 16.05 -4.97
N TYR A 42 12.00 16.80 -5.32
CA TYR A 42 11.91 18.07 -6.04
C TYR A 42 11.29 17.88 -7.44
N ASP A 43 11.78 16.93 -8.23
CA ASP A 43 11.26 16.67 -9.59
C ASP A 43 9.83 16.09 -9.57
N LEU A 44 9.43 15.43 -8.49
CA LEU A 44 8.14 14.73 -8.36
C LEU A 44 7.10 15.53 -7.54
N GLY A 45 7.46 16.71 -7.03
CA GLY A 45 6.57 17.58 -6.25
C GLY A 45 6.10 16.96 -4.92
N TRP A 46 6.94 16.12 -4.30
CA TRP A 46 6.63 15.43 -3.05
C TRP A 46 7.30 16.08 -1.84
N ASP A 47 6.67 15.96 -0.67
CA ASP A 47 7.21 16.38 0.63
C ASP A 47 7.28 15.15 1.55
N THR A 48 8.37 14.38 1.45
CA THR A 48 8.64 13.22 2.32
C THR A 48 9.89 13.46 3.16
N ALA A 49 9.87 14.50 3.99
CA ALA A 49 10.94 14.80 4.95
C ALA A 49 11.16 13.68 6.00
N PHE A 50 11.90 12.61 5.67
CA PHE A 50 12.56 11.75 6.67
C PHE A 50 13.89 11.19 6.15
N TYR A 51 14.98 11.81 6.59
CA TYR A 51 16.33 11.23 6.59
C TYR A 51 16.45 10.23 7.74
N PHE A 52 16.55 8.93 7.43
CA PHE A 52 16.85 7.90 8.41
C PHE A 52 18.36 7.69 8.52
N ARG A 53 18.91 7.90 9.73
CA ARG A 53 20.35 7.93 10.03
C ARG A 53 21.07 6.58 9.92
N TRP A 54 20.36 5.50 9.57
CA TRP A 54 20.85 4.13 9.47
C TRP A 54 20.95 3.63 8.02
N LEU A 55 20.89 4.52 7.03
CA LEU A 55 21.28 4.20 5.65
C LEU A 55 22.82 4.17 5.54
N PRO A 56 23.42 2.98 5.54
CA PRO A 56 24.29 2.61 4.44
C PRO A 56 23.85 1.25 3.89
N HIS A 57 24.18 0.98 2.63
CA HIS A 57 23.88 -0.26 1.89
C HIS A 57 22.54 -0.24 1.15
N PRO A 58 22.50 0.37 -0.05
CA PRO A 58 21.61 -0.15 -1.09
C PRO A 58 21.80 -1.67 -1.21
N PRO A 59 20.72 -2.47 -1.32
CA PRO A 59 20.81 -3.89 -1.59
C PRO A 59 21.66 -4.13 -2.83
N VAL A 60 22.45 -5.18 -2.79
CA VAL A 60 23.23 -5.60 -3.95
C VAL A 60 22.22 -6.12 -4.99
N ASP A 61 22.46 -5.92 -6.29
CA ASP A 61 21.56 -6.39 -7.35
C ASP A 61 21.25 -7.91 -7.25
N GLU A 62 22.15 -8.65 -6.60
CA GLU A 62 22.07 -10.08 -6.30
C GLU A 62 21.03 -10.42 -5.21
N HIS A 63 20.53 -9.44 -4.46
CA HIS A 63 19.53 -9.68 -3.42
C HIS A 63 18.19 -10.01 -4.07
N GLU A 64 17.76 -11.25 -3.87
CA GLU A 64 16.44 -11.70 -4.29
C GLU A 64 15.35 -11.17 -3.35
N GLY A 65 14.13 -11.09 -3.86
CA GLY A 65 13.00 -10.64 -3.07
C GLY A 65 11.69 -10.67 -3.86
N CYS A 66 10.63 -10.18 -3.25
CA CYS A 66 9.31 -10.08 -3.86
C CYS A 66 8.70 -8.69 -3.69
N ASN A 67 7.82 -8.35 -4.62
CA ASN A 67 7.04 -7.12 -4.57
C ASN A 67 5.73 -7.37 -3.84
N PHE A 68 5.32 -6.41 -3.04
CA PHE A 68 3.95 -6.32 -2.56
C PHE A 68 3.47 -4.88 -2.60
N PHE A 69 2.15 -4.72 -2.67
CA PHE A 69 1.49 -3.43 -2.86
C PHE A 69 0.55 -3.16 -1.71
N ILE A 70 0.63 -1.96 -1.13
CA ILE A 70 -0.26 -1.53 -0.05
C ILE A 70 -0.90 -0.21 -0.42
N GLN A 71 -2.23 -0.17 -0.38
CA GLN A 71 -2.99 1.06 -0.34
C GLN A 71 -3.43 1.36 1.08
N TYR A 72 -3.06 2.52 1.60
CA TYR A 72 -3.54 2.99 2.90
C TYR A 72 -4.92 3.63 2.73
N LYS A 73 -5.85 3.32 3.63
CA LYS A 73 -7.18 3.91 3.67
C LYS A 73 -7.50 4.34 5.10
N LEU A 74 -7.78 5.62 5.31
CA LEU A 74 -8.27 6.06 6.61
C LEU A 74 -9.70 5.55 6.85
N SER A 75 -9.93 5.04 8.05
CA SER A 75 -11.24 4.66 8.53
C SER A 75 -11.71 5.64 9.62
N GLY A 76 -12.99 5.99 9.55
CA GLY A 76 -13.67 6.74 10.60
C GLY A 76 -14.60 5.85 11.41
N LEU A 77 -14.81 6.20 12.67
CA LEU A 77 -15.63 5.44 13.61
C LEU A 77 -17.10 5.89 13.55
N LEU A 78 -18.01 4.95 13.33
CA LEU A 78 -19.44 5.17 13.44
C LEU A 78 -19.93 4.76 14.82
N THR A 79 -20.53 5.72 15.53
CA THR A 79 -20.84 5.63 16.97
C THR A 79 -22.35 5.68 17.27
N SER A 80 -23.20 5.59 16.24
CA SER A 80 -24.65 5.84 16.39
C SER A 80 -25.46 4.68 15.84
N ALA A 81 -26.53 4.33 16.58
CA ALA A 81 -27.50 3.32 16.20
C ALA A 81 -28.21 3.58 14.85
N GLY A 82 -28.25 4.84 14.42
CA GLY A 82 -28.79 5.23 13.11
C GLY A 82 -27.82 4.99 11.93
N ALA A 83 -26.58 4.56 12.20
CA ALA A 83 -25.64 4.23 11.14
C ALA A 83 -26.10 2.97 10.39
N LYS A 84 -25.85 2.93 9.08
CA LYS A 84 -26.07 1.72 8.28
C LYS A 84 -25.31 0.54 8.94
N GLN A 85 -25.83 -0.67 8.88
CA GLN A 85 -25.19 -1.87 9.47
C GLN A 85 -24.99 -1.89 11.00
N TRP A 86 -25.56 -0.95 11.76
CA TRP A 86 -25.53 -1.02 13.22
C TRP A 86 -26.18 -2.30 13.76
N GLU A 87 -27.25 -2.79 13.12
CA GLU A 87 -27.92 -4.04 13.51
C GLU A 87 -27.02 -5.28 13.38
N PHE A 88 -26.08 -5.26 12.42
CA PHE A 88 -25.10 -6.32 12.24
C PHE A 88 -24.02 -6.24 13.32
N TRP A 89 -23.35 -5.09 13.43
CA TRP A 89 -22.20 -4.94 14.33
C TRP A 89 -22.58 -4.84 15.80
N ARG A 90 -23.78 -4.30 16.09
CA ARG A 90 -24.32 -4.06 17.45
C ARG A 90 -23.38 -3.28 18.38
N SER A 91 -22.43 -2.56 17.80
CA SER A 91 -21.35 -1.84 18.46
C SER A 91 -20.82 -0.73 17.54
N GLU A 92 -19.96 0.14 18.09
CA GLU A 92 -19.23 1.11 17.27
C GLU A 92 -18.27 0.37 16.31
N TYR A 93 -18.20 0.83 15.07
CA TYR A 93 -17.41 0.15 14.03
C TYR A 93 -16.72 1.15 13.11
N PHE A 94 -15.60 0.75 12.55
CA PHE A 94 -14.81 1.54 11.61
C PHE A 94 -15.33 1.35 10.20
N ARG A 95 -15.19 2.41 9.38
CA ARG A 95 -15.56 2.39 7.97
C ARG A 95 -14.54 3.16 7.13
N PHE A 96 -14.08 2.55 6.06
CA PHE A 96 -13.35 3.24 4.99
C PHE A 96 -14.06 3.07 3.63
N LYS A 97 -13.68 3.91 2.67
CA LYS A 97 -14.15 3.85 1.28
C LYS A 97 -13.07 3.26 0.39
N ILE A 98 -13.47 2.41 -0.56
CA ILE A 98 -12.58 1.92 -1.61
C ILE A 98 -12.43 2.96 -2.73
N PRO A 99 -13.52 3.42 -3.40
CA PRO A 99 -13.40 4.37 -4.49
C PRO A 99 -13.01 5.77 -4.00
N HIS A 100 -12.35 6.52 -4.87
CA HIS A 100 -12.16 7.95 -4.68
C HIS A 100 -13.39 8.70 -5.19
N SER A 101 -13.77 9.78 -4.51
CA SER A 101 -14.83 10.66 -5.02
C SER A 101 -14.21 11.67 -5.99
N THR A 102 -14.63 11.63 -7.25
CA THR A 102 -14.17 12.57 -8.29
C THR A 102 -15.36 13.33 -8.87
N GLN A 103 -15.15 14.51 -9.44
CA GLN A 103 -16.19 15.26 -10.13
C GLN A 103 -16.19 14.91 -11.62
N ASN A 104 -17.37 14.65 -12.18
CA ASN A 104 -17.53 14.55 -13.64
C ASN A 104 -17.54 15.96 -14.28
N ASP A 105 -17.57 16.02 -15.61
CA ASP A 105 -17.62 17.28 -16.38
C ASP A 105 -18.87 18.13 -16.04
N SER A 106 -19.90 17.52 -15.47
CA SER A 106 -21.13 18.19 -15.01
C SER A 106 -21.03 18.71 -13.56
N GLY A 107 -19.89 18.51 -12.89
CA GLY A 107 -19.65 18.90 -11.50
C GLY A 107 -20.23 17.94 -10.45
N GLU A 108 -20.84 16.84 -10.86
CA GLU A 108 -21.41 15.82 -9.97
C GLU A 108 -20.31 14.88 -9.45
N TYR A 109 -20.39 14.54 -8.17
CA TYR A 109 -19.45 13.60 -7.56
C TYR A 109 -19.83 12.15 -7.92
N ILE A 110 -18.93 11.45 -8.61
CA ILE A 110 -19.03 10.04 -8.93
C ILE A 110 -17.97 9.23 -8.16
N ASP A 111 -18.25 7.95 -7.95
CA ASP A 111 -17.29 7.02 -7.35
C ASP A 111 -16.33 6.51 -8.44
N ASP A 112 -15.06 6.89 -8.33
CA ASP A 112 -13.99 6.42 -9.20
C ASP A 112 -13.33 5.14 -8.65
N TYR A 113 -13.44 4.06 -9.42
CA TYR A 113 -12.89 2.75 -9.12
C TYR A 113 -11.60 2.46 -9.88
N HIS A 114 -11.02 3.43 -10.60
CA HIS A 114 -9.80 3.22 -11.40
C HIS A 114 -8.68 2.55 -10.58
N GLN A 115 -8.40 3.06 -9.38
CA GLN A 115 -7.37 2.50 -8.52
C GLN A 115 -7.69 1.06 -8.06
N TRP A 116 -8.96 0.77 -7.75
CA TRP A 116 -9.39 -0.59 -7.42
C TRP A 116 -9.22 -1.52 -8.62
N ASP A 117 -9.61 -1.10 -9.84
CA ASP A 117 -9.46 -1.88 -11.06
C ASP A 117 -7.97 -2.26 -11.28
N ARG A 118 -7.06 -1.31 -11.06
CA ARG A 118 -5.61 -1.54 -11.19
C ARG A 118 -5.04 -2.43 -10.09
N LEU A 119 -5.50 -2.27 -8.85
CA LEU A 119 -5.09 -3.14 -7.73
C LEU A 119 -5.59 -4.57 -7.90
N LYS A 120 -6.83 -4.72 -8.37
CA LYS A 120 -7.40 -6.03 -8.67
C LYS A 120 -6.65 -6.72 -9.80
N GLU A 121 -6.24 -5.98 -10.83
CA GLU A 121 -5.39 -6.50 -11.90
C GLU A 121 -4.04 -7.00 -11.37
N LEU A 122 -3.36 -6.23 -10.51
CA LEU A 122 -2.13 -6.68 -9.83
C LEU A 122 -2.37 -7.96 -9.01
N ALA A 123 -3.43 -7.98 -8.19
CA ALA A 123 -3.80 -9.14 -7.37
C ALA A 123 -4.08 -10.40 -8.19
N ASN A 124 -4.76 -10.25 -9.33
CA ASN A 124 -5.06 -11.33 -10.28
C ASN A 124 -3.82 -11.84 -11.03
N LYS A 125 -2.72 -11.07 -11.06
CA LYS A 125 -1.40 -11.49 -11.55
C LYS A 125 -0.52 -12.09 -10.45
N ASN A 126 -1.13 -12.48 -9.34
CA ASN A 126 -0.47 -13.05 -8.16
C ASN A 126 0.50 -12.10 -7.45
N TYR A 127 0.38 -10.79 -7.63
CA TYR A 127 1.07 -9.86 -6.73
C TYR A 127 0.29 -9.76 -5.40
N PRO A 128 0.97 -9.85 -4.25
CA PRO A 128 0.37 -9.55 -2.96
C PRO A 128 -0.06 -8.07 -2.91
N THR A 129 -1.36 -7.83 -2.72
CA THR A 129 -1.96 -6.50 -2.83
C THR A 129 -2.97 -6.30 -1.72
N PHE A 130 -2.82 -5.23 -0.95
CA PHE A 130 -3.52 -5.07 0.32
C PHE A 130 -4.10 -3.66 0.49
N TYR A 131 -5.25 -3.57 1.17
CA TYR A 131 -5.66 -2.35 1.85
C TYR A 131 -5.22 -2.43 3.32
N ALA A 132 -4.54 -1.39 3.81
CA ALA A 132 -4.21 -1.23 5.22
C ALA A 132 -4.97 -0.03 5.80
N THR A 133 -5.51 -0.16 7.01
CA THR A 133 -6.29 0.90 7.64
C THR A 133 -5.96 1.07 9.12
N ASN A 134 -6.49 2.11 9.76
CA ASN A 134 -6.34 2.35 11.20
C ASN A 134 -7.44 1.65 12.00
N ASP A 135 -7.11 1.19 13.21
CA ASP A 135 -8.01 0.64 14.21
C ASP A 135 -8.22 1.60 15.41
N THR A 136 -7.60 2.79 15.36
CA THR A 136 -7.67 3.86 16.35
C THR A 136 -7.89 5.20 15.65
N LEU A 137 -8.44 6.16 16.38
CA LEU A 137 -8.58 7.55 15.93
C LEU A 137 -7.45 8.46 16.44
N SER A 138 -6.60 7.98 17.35
CA SER A 138 -5.58 8.81 17.99
C SER A 138 -4.18 8.56 17.46
N LYS A 139 -3.51 9.64 17.06
CA LYS A 139 -2.10 9.69 16.73
C LYS A 139 -1.20 9.26 17.89
N SER A 140 -1.60 9.55 19.14
CA SER A 140 -0.86 9.09 20.32
C SER A 140 -0.81 7.58 20.42
N ASP A 141 -1.90 6.91 20.03
CA ASP A 141 -2.02 5.46 20.12
C ASP A 141 -1.18 4.80 19.03
N ILE A 142 -1.20 5.34 17.80
CA ILE A 142 -0.30 4.92 16.72
C ILE A 142 1.15 5.03 17.18
N LYS A 143 1.53 6.17 17.79
CA LYS A 143 2.89 6.36 18.30
C LYS A 143 3.22 5.33 19.39
N THR A 144 2.33 5.13 20.37
CA THR A 144 2.53 4.17 21.47
C THR A 144 2.72 2.74 20.96
N LYS A 145 1.88 2.33 19.99
CA LYS A 145 1.97 1.03 19.31
C LYS A 145 3.24 0.90 18.45
N SER A 146 3.72 2.00 17.87
CA SER A 146 4.98 2.01 17.12
C SER A 146 6.19 1.86 18.06
N ASP A 147 6.21 2.61 19.16
CA ASP A 147 7.28 2.61 20.15
C ASP A 147 7.42 1.23 20.80
N ASN A 148 6.30 0.59 21.17
CA ASN A 148 6.28 -0.73 21.81
C ASN A 148 6.35 -1.93 20.83
N GLY A 149 6.41 -1.68 19.52
CA GLY A 149 6.53 -2.72 18.48
C GLY A 149 5.24 -3.47 18.14
N SER A 150 4.09 -3.10 18.70
CA SER A 150 2.81 -3.80 18.47
C SER A 150 2.01 -3.25 17.28
N LEU A 151 2.51 -2.23 16.58
CA LEU A 151 1.75 -1.53 15.54
C LEU A 151 1.28 -2.49 14.44
N LEU A 152 2.18 -3.28 13.85
CA LEU A 152 1.87 -4.17 12.73
C LEU A 152 0.74 -5.16 13.06
N GLY A 153 0.78 -5.79 14.24
CA GLY A 153 -0.26 -6.73 14.67
C GLY A 153 -1.63 -6.08 14.95
N SER A 154 -1.69 -4.74 15.01
CA SER A 154 -2.93 -4.01 15.23
C SER A 154 -3.53 -3.39 13.96
N ILE A 155 -2.76 -3.33 12.86
CA ILE A 155 -3.23 -2.75 11.60
C ILE A 155 -4.13 -3.76 10.88
N PRO A 156 -5.42 -3.45 10.67
CA PRO A 156 -6.29 -4.31 9.90
C PRO A 156 -5.89 -4.30 8.43
N ILE A 157 -5.74 -5.48 7.83
CA ILE A 157 -5.43 -5.64 6.40
C ILE A 157 -6.47 -6.45 5.68
N LEU A 158 -6.94 -5.91 4.57
CA LEU A 158 -7.81 -6.58 3.60
C LEU A 158 -6.99 -6.94 2.35
N ASP A 159 -6.92 -8.23 2.01
CA ASP A 159 -6.33 -8.71 0.76
C ASP A 159 -7.28 -8.44 -0.42
N VAL A 160 -6.82 -7.67 -1.40
CA VAL A 160 -7.60 -7.27 -2.58
C VAL A 160 -7.96 -8.46 -3.46
N ARG A 161 -7.20 -9.56 -3.39
CA ARG A 161 -7.51 -10.80 -4.11
C ARG A 161 -8.88 -11.36 -3.71
N HIS A 162 -9.27 -11.18 -2.45
CA HIS A 162 -10.51 -11.70 -1.89
C HIS A 162 -11.71 -10.74 -2.01
N VAL A 163 -11.53 -9.55 -2.60
CA VAL A 163 -12.64 -8.60 -2.86
C VAL A 163 -13.24 -8.89 -4.22
N ASN A 164 -14.43 -9.47 -4.30
CA ASN A 164 -14.97 -9.97 -5.58
C ASN A 164 -15.48 -8.85 -6.49
N ASP A 165 -16.15 -7.84 -5.94
CA ASP A 165 -16.83 -6.81 -6.72
C ASP A 165 -16.43 -5.37 -6.34
N LYS A 166 -17.04 -4.40 -7.01
CA LYS A 166 -16.84 -2.97 -6.74
C LYS A 166 -17.63 -2.54 -5.50
N HIS A 167 -17.03 -2.71 -4.31
CA HIS A 167 -17.62 -2.28 -3.05
C HIS A 167 -17.33 -0.82 -2.74
N LYS A 168 -18.36 -0.03 -2.38
CA LYS A 168 -18.15 1.38 -1.99
C LYS A 168 -17.53 1.53 -0.61
N PHE A 169 -18.02 0.74 0.34
CA PHE A 169 -17.62 0.82 1.74
C PHE A 169 -17.14 -0.54 2.22
N VAL A 170 -16.21 -0.48 3.16
CA VAL A 170 -15.75 -1.61 3.96
C VAL A 170 -15.91 -1.22 5.43
N THR A 171 -16.44 -2.11 6.26
CA THR A 171 -16.58 -1.90 7.70
C THR A 171 -16.00 -3.04 8.50
N PHE A 172 -15.60 -2.75 9.74
CA PHE A 172 -15.05 -3.73 10.67
C PHE A 172 -15.10 -3.22 12.11
N THR A 173 -14.96 -4.12 13.07
CA THR A 173 -14.67 -3.80 14.46
C THR A 173 -13.28 -4.32 14.81
N ASN A 174 -12.70 -3.83 15.92
CA ASN A 174 -11.41 -4.31 16.39
C ASN A 174 -11.48 -5.75 16.90
N GLU A 175 -12.65 -6.18 17.40
CA GLU A 175 -12.89 -7.50 17.98
C GLU A 175 -13.23 -8.58 16.95
N SER A 176 -13.78 -8.19 15.79
CA SER A 176 -14.10 -9.13 14.71
C SER A 176 -12.81 -9.72 14.09
N ASP A 177 -12.92 -10.79 13.32
CA ASP A 177 -11.86 -11.36 12.49
C ASP A 177 -12.10 -11.12 10.98
N HIS A 178 -13.16 -10.39 10.61
CA HIS A 178 -13.54 -10.14 9.22
C HIS A 178 -13.89 -8.65 8.96
N PHE A 179 -13.77 -8.27 7.70
CA PHE A 179 -14.37 -7.09 7.11
C PHE A 179 -15.73 -7.44 6.50
N LEU A 180 -16.64 -6.49 6.53
CA LEU A 180 -17.84 -6.50 5.71
C LEU A 180 -17.73 -5.51 4.56
N LEU A 181 -18.06 -5.96 3.35
CA LEU A 181 -18.13 -5.13 2.15
C LEU A 181 -19.60 -4.93 1.73
N HIS A 182 -19.94 -3.74 1.22
CA HIS A 182 -21.34 -3.25 1.27
C HIS A 182 -22.04 -2.95 -0.07
N SER A 183 -21.44 -3.22 -1.24
CA SER A 183 -22.19 -3.20 -2.51
C SER A 183 -23.02 -4.48 -2.70
N GLU A 184 -22.40 -5.63 -2.49
CA GLU A 184 -23.04 -6.91 -2.18
C GLU A 184 -22.50 -7.33 -0.80
N LYS A 185 -23.34 -7.85 0.09
CA LYS A 185 -22.87 -8.23 1.45
C LYS A 185 -21.87 -9.37 1.31
N GLU A 186 -20.60 -9.04 1.46
CA GLU A 186 -19.47 -9.97 1.35
C GLU A 186 -18.64 -9.88 2.65
N GLU A 187 -18.26 -11.03 3.19
CA GLU A 187 -17.38 -11.13 4.35
C GLU A 187 -15.99 -11.57 3.88
N VAL A 188 -14.95 -10.83 4.29
CA VAL A 188 -13.57 -11.17 3.97
C VAL A 188 -12.74 -11.12 5.24
N ASN A 189 -11.97 -12.18 5.51
CA ASN A 189 -11.15 -12.25 6.71
C ASN A 189 -10.14 -11.10 6.79
N LYS A 190 -10.00 -10.51 7.98
CA LYS A 190 -8.88 -9.65 8.34
C LYS A 190 -7.62 -10.49 8.40
N VAL A 191 -6.56 -10.01 7.76
CA VAL A 191 -5.24 -10.63 7.87
C VAL A 191 -4.39 -9.83 8.84
N ASP A 192 -3.67 -10.51 9.72
CA ASP A 192 -2.65 -9.89 10.57
C ASP A 192 -1.45 -9.49 9.69
N PHE A 193 -0.97 -8.25 9.82
CA PHE A 193 0.19 -7.77 9.07
C PHE A 193 1.42 -8.64 9.31
N SER A 194 1.66 -9.07 10.54
CA SER A 194 2.80 -9.93 10.87
C SER A 194 2.74 -11.25 10.09
N ARG A 195 1.56 -11.84 9.96
CA ARG A 195 1.32 -13.04 9.14
C ARG A 195 1.40 -12.78 7.64
N VAL A 196 1.02 -11.58 7.18
CA VAL A 196 1.25 -11.19 5.78
C VAL A 196 2.75 -11.18 5.49
N ILE A 197 3.55 -10.57 6.36
CA ILE A 197 5.01 -10.54 6.24
C ILE A 197 5.58 -11.97 6.19
N GLU A 198 5.14 -12.84 7.09
CA GLU A 198 5.56 -14.26 7.08
C GLU A 198 5.26 -14.93 5.74
N ARG A 199 4.04 -14.75 5.20
CA ARG A 199 3.66 -15.29 3.89
C ARG A 199 4.46 -14.71 2.73
N LEU A 200 4.82 -13.42 2.79
CA LEU A 200 5.64 -12.79 1.76
C LEU A 200 7.03 -13.46 1.64
N PHE A 201 7.56 -14.05 2.72
CA PHE A 201 8.83 -14.80 2.65
C PHE A 201 8.73 -16.13 1.88
N ASP A 202 7.51 -16.67 1.76
CA ASP A 202 7.23 -17.92 1.04
C ASP A 202 6.92 -17.68 -0.45
N GLU A 203 6.75 -16.41 -0.86
CA GLU A 203 6.48 -16.07 -2.27
C GLU A 203 7.70 -16.37 -3.18
N PRO A 204 7.48 -16.61 -4.48
CA PRO A 204 8.57 -16.76 -5.44
C PRO A 204 9.40 -15.47 -5.54
N MET A 205 10.72 -15.64 -5.45
CA MET A 205 11.66 -14.52 -5.42
C MET A 205 12.28 -14.27 -6.79
N LEU A 206 12.64 -13.02 -7.03
CA LEU A 206 13.32 -12.57 -8.23
C LEU A 206 14.47 -11.65 -7.85
N SER A 207 15.50 -11.57 -8.69
CA SER A 207 16.47 -10.47 -8.61
C SER A 207 15.73 -9.14 -8.78
N MET A 208 16.29 -8.04 -8.26
CA MET A 208 15.68 -6.72 -8.43
C MET A 208 15.49 -6.36 -9.91
N THR A 209 16.46 -6.74 -10.75
CA THR A 209 16.39 -6.54 -12.21
C THR A 209 15.21 -7.28 -12.83
N ASP A 210 15.07 -8.58 -12.54
CA ASP A 210 13.97 -9.39 -13.10
C ASP A 210 12.61 -8.95 -12.58
N SER A 211 12.55 -8.61 -11.30
CA SER A 211 11.40 -8.01 -10.63
C SER A 211 10.96 -6.71 -11.31
N ASN A 212 11.90 -5.80 -11.56
CA ASN A 212 11.63 -4.52 -12.24
C ASN A 212 11.14 -4.75 -13.68
N ASN A 213 11.79 -5.64 -14.43
CA ASN A 213 11.38 -5.97 -15.80
C ASN A 213 9.97 -6.57 -15.83
N LYS A 214 9.68 -7.50 -14.92
CA LYS A 214 8.37 -8.17 -14.84
C LYS A 214 7.25 -7.20 -14.47
N ILE A 215 7.50 -6.27 -13.55
CA ILE A 215 6.54 -5.21 -13.21
C ILE A 215 6.37 -4.25 -14.38
N LEU A 216 7.46 -3.77 -14.98
CA LEU A 216 7.40 -2.84 -16.10
C LEU A 216 6.57 -3.41 -17.26
N SER A 217 6.83 -4.65 -17.65
CA SER A 217 6.02 -5.33 -18.69
C SER A 217 4.56 -5.56 -18.28
N LEU A 218 4.25 -5.59 -16.98
CA LEU A 218 2.86 -5.59 -16.54
C LEU A 218 2.25 -4.19 -16.71
N LEU A 219 2.92 -3.14 -16.23
CA LEU A 219 2.45 -1.76 -16.35
C LEU A 219 2.27 -1.32 -17.81
N GLU A 220 3.16 -1.75 -18.72
CA GLU A 220 3.03 -1.54 -20.17
C GLU A 220 1.76 -2.19 -20.72
N ARG A 221 1.42 -3.40 -20.28
CA ARG A 221 0.17 -4.07 -20.68
C ARG A 221 -1.07 -3.40 -20.08
N MET A 222 -0.95 -2.81 -18.90
CA MET A 222 -2.03 -2.07 -18.23
C MET A 222 -2.34 -0.73 -18.90
N ALA A 223 -1.35 -0.15 -19.60
CA ALA A 223 -1.41 1.17 -20.21
C ALA A 223 -2.57 1.34 -21.20
N LYS A 224 -2.86 0.32 -22.01
CA LYS A 224 -3.84 0.41 -23.11
C LYS A 224 -3.61 1.72 -23.93
N ASP A 225 -4.67 2.47 -24.21
CA ASP A 225 -4.68 3.74 -24.94
C ASP A 225 -4.49 4.98 -24.04
N ASP A 226 -4.01 4.82 -22.80
CA ASP A 226 -3.77 5.95 -21.89
C ASP A 226 -2.47 6.67 -22.27
N GLU A 227 -2.61 7.83 -22.93
CA GLU A 227 -1.46 8.63 -23.38
C GLU A 227 -0.56 9.09 -22.23
N MET A 228 -1.14 9.51 -21.10
CA MET A 228 -0.37 10.00 -19.96
C MET A 228 0.41 8.86 -19.31
N TRP A 229 -0.21 7.69 -19.17
CA TRP A 229 0.44 6.46 -18.71
C TRP A 229 1.62 6.09 -19.61
N ASN A 230 1.40 6.06 -20.93
CA ASN A 230 2.44 5.73 -21.91
C ASN A 230 3.61 6.75 -21.89
N GLN A 231 3.32 8.04 -21.77
CA GLN A 231 4.34 9.09 -21.66
C GLN A 231 5.18 8.97 -20.38
N ASP A 232 4.59 8.54 -19.27
CA ASP A 232 5.33 8.35 -18.03
C ASP A 232 6.10 7.03 -18.01
N LEU A 233 5.62 5.98 -18.69
CA LEU A 233 6.34 4.72 -18.86
C LEU A 233 7.63 4.90 -19.67
N SER A 234 7.61 5.69 -20.76
CA SER A 234 8.81 5.91 -21.58
C SER A 234 9.96 6.54 -20.78
N LYS A 235 9.66 7.41 -19.82
CA LYS A 235 10.65 8.03 -18.90
C LYS A 235 11.34 7.02 -17.98
N ILE A 236 10.73 5.84 -17.75
CA ILE A 236 11.35 4.75 -16.99
C ILE A 236 12.43 4.07 -17.82
N VAL A 237 12.14 3.79 -19.09
CA VAL A 237 13.02 3.09 -20.03
C VAL A 237 14.25 3.93 -20.39
N GLU A 238 14.08 5.24 -20.53
CA GLU A 238 15.14 6.19 -20.88
C GLU A 238 16.05 6.55 -19.68
N THR A 239 16.76 5.56 -19.14
CA THR A 239 17.66 5.80 -17.99
C THR A 239 19.13 5.65 -18.38
N ASN A 240 19.81 6.78 -18.57
CA ASN A 240 21.26 6.85 -18.81
C ASN A 240 22.03 6.94 -17.48
N VAL A 241 22.09 5.83 -16.75
CA VAL A 241 22.79 5.69 -15.47
C VAL A 241 23.79 4.52 -15.52
N PRO A 242 24.84 4.51 -14.67
CA PRO A 242 25.76 3.39 -14.57
C PRO A 242 25.03 2.06 -14.37
N TYR A 243 25.54 0.99 -14.98
CA TYR A 243 24.91 -0.34 -14.95
C TYR A 243 24.58 -0.82 -13.53
N VAL A 244 25.52 -0.63 -12.59
CA VAL A 244 25.39 -1.01 -11.18
C VAL A 244 24.26 -0.27 -10.45
N LEU A 245 23.87 0.92 -10.92
CA LEU A 245 22.79 1.72 -10.33
C LEU A 245 21.47 1.57 -11.08
N ARG A 246 21.47 0.89 -12.23
CA ARG A 246 20.30 0.83 -13.11
C ARG A 246 19.11 0.15 -12.43
N PRO A 247 19.23 -0.99 -11.73
CA PRO A 247 18.08 -1.62 -11.08
C PRO A 247 17.46 -0.72 -10.00
N TRP A 248 18.29 0.00 -9.23
CA TRP A 248 17.85 0.97 -8.22
C TRP A 248 17.08 2.15 -8.80
N VAL A 249 17.60 2.74 -9.86
CA VAL A 249 16.96 3.90 -10.50
C VAL A 249 15.67 3.47 -11.18
N MET A 250 15.66 2.33 -11.88
CA MET A 250 14.45 1.76 -12.46
C MET A 250 13.40 1.48 -11.39
N ARG A 251 13.80 0.86 -10.27
CA ARG A 251 12.92 0.58 -9.13
C ARG A 251 12.25 1.85 -8.61
N SER A 252 13.03 2.90 -8.41
CA SER A 252 12.55 4.18 -7.90
C SER A 252 11.54 4.81 -8.84
N LYS A 253 11.82 4.80 -10.15
CA LYS A 253 10.91 5.31 -11.19
C LYS A 253 9.62 4.49 -11.29
N ILE A 254 9.71 3.16 -11.24
CA ILE A 254 8.54 2.26 -11.21
C ILE A 254 7.69 2.55 -9.97
N SER A 255 8.31 2.73 -8.81
CA SER A 255 7.59 3.01 -7.56
C SER A 255 6.85 4.34 -7.62
N TRP A 256 7.49 5.38 -8.15
CA TRP A 256 6.82 6.65 -8.40
C TRP A 256 5.65 6.48 -9.37
N PHE A 257 5.86 5.75 -10.46
CA PHE A 257 4.83 5.49 -11.46
C PHE A 257 3.61 4.81 -10.84
N VAL A 258 3.83 3.73 -10.09
CA VAL A 258 2.78 3.00 -9.36
C VAL A 258 2.05 3.92 -8.39
N ARG A 259 2.77 4.76 -7.63
CA ARG A 259 2.14 5.69 -6.70
C ARG A 259 1.30 6.75 -7.42
N LYS A 260 1.81 7.32 -8.53
CA LYS A 260 1.10 8.35 -9.30
C LYS A 260 -0.17 7.81 -9.96
N HIS A 261 -0.07 6.66 -10.62
CA HIS A 261 -1.14 6.17 -11.50
C HIS A 261 -2.07 5.15 -10.84
N ILE A 262 -1.58 4.42 -9.83
CA ILE A 262 -2.36 3.38 -9.11
C ILE A 262 -2.73 3.85 -7.70
N GLY A 263 -1.99 4.80 -7.12
CA GLY A 263 -2.27 5.34 -5.78
C GLY A 263 -1.83 4.42 -4.64
N VAL A 264 -0.81 3.60 -4.86
CA VAL A 264 -0.32 2.61 -3.87
C VAL A 264 1.19 2.65 -3.66
N ASP A 265 1.62 2.17 -2.50
CA ASP A 265 3.02 1.94 -2.21
C ASP A 265 3.44 0.57 -2.73
N MET A 266 4.47 0.56 -3.59
CA MET A 266 5.19 -0.66 -3.95
C MET A 266 6.37 -0.85 -2.99
N LEU A 267 6.37 -1.96 -2.26
CA LEU A 267 7.38 -2.31 -1.26
C LEU A 267 8.19 -3.53 -1.74
N TRP A 268 9.45 -3.59 -1.32
CA TRP A 268 10.34 -4.73 -1.57
C TRP A 268 10.52 -5.53 -0.29
N MET A 269 10.19 -6.82 -0.35
CA MET A 269 10.56 -7.79 0.68
C MET A 269 11.82 -8.52 0.22
N PRO A 270 13.00 -8.23 0.82
CA PRO A 270 14.21 -8.99 0.52
C PRO A 270 14.15 -10.38 1.14
N LYS A 271 14.91 -11.32 0.56
CA LYS A 271 15.24 -12.61 1.13
C LYS A 271 16.76 -12.72 1.16
N ASN A 272 17.33 -12.95 2.35
CA ASN A 272 18.76 -13.10 2.66
C ASN A 272 19.68 -13.21 1.43
N GLY A 273 20.59 -12.25 1.30
CA GLY A 273 21.84 -12.41 0.53
C GLY A 273 22.87 -13.23 1.30
#